data_AF-A0AAN2K8R3-F1
#
_entry.id   AF-A0AAN2K8R3-F1
#
_cell.length_a   1.000
_cell.length_b   1.000
_cell.length_c   1.000
_cell.angle_alpha   90.00
_cell.angle_beta   90.00
_cell.angle_gamma   90.00
#
_symmetry.space_group_name_H-M   'P 1'
#
loop_
_entity.id
_entity.type
_entity.pdbx_description
1 polymer ?
#
loop_
_entity_poly.entity_id
_entity_poly.type
_entity_poly.pdbx_seq_one_letter_code
_entity_poly.pdbx_strand_id
1 'polypeptide(L)'
;MSQSTHGQSSTEPTVASPVQLHPEPLIQTEWAVQAPPLCRAEFSLAPESISAFTSGLPAVGSFIVLMAMAIVLVRLGRRMNPERPDTMREAFVSSSPVPFGSREMADLVAAEANSHYWQFMVAAFSDALEAEGFTLRAEPRAKVPLPDAVRARVGIAIVKARSRYLNPRQSDEAAEAMLRDAEMDDYTGSWTDCCQRGAEAAGWYVVRRDVQGL
;
A
#
# COMPACT_ATOMS: atom_id res chain seq x y z
N MET A 1 65.15 35.71 10.74
CA MET A 1 66.16 34.80 11.35
C MET A 1 65.37 33.66 11.97
N SER A 2 65.41 32.39 11.58
CA SER A 2 66.14 31.56 10.60
C SER A 2 65.28 30.29 10.38
N GLN A 3 64.98 29.88 9.15
CA GLN A 3 65.49 28.66 8.46
C GLN A 3 65.37 27.35 9.30
N SER A 4 64.49 26.39 8.96
CA SER A 4 64.55 25.36 7.88
C SER A 4 65.13 24.02 8.37
N THR A 5 64.37 22.92 8.21
CA THR A 5 64.71 21.62 7.52
C THR A 5 63.73 20.53 8.00
N HIS A 6 62.84 20.03 7.14
CA HIS A 6 62.93 18.84 6.27
C HIS A 6 62.77 17.47 6.98
N GLY A 7 61.78 16.70 6.51
CA GLY A 7 61.58 15.29 6.81
C GLY A 7 60.40 14.72 6.00
N GLN A 8 60.61 14.47 4.71
CA GLN A 8 59.73 13.69 3.84
C GLN A 8 59.88 12.19 4.12
N SER A 9 58.77 11.45 4.15
CA SER A 9 58.66 10.02 3.76
C SER A 9 57.15 9.75 3.62
N SER A 10 56.50 9.86 2.46
CA SER A 10 56.54 8.98 1.28
C SER A 10 56.56 7.48 1.63
N THR A 11 55.37 6.89 1.66
CA THR A 11 55.14 5.48 1.32
C THR A 11 53.87 5.41 0.48
N GLU A 12 54.00 4.77 -0.67
CA GLU A 12 53.09 4.76 -1.82
C GLU A 12 51.67 4.28 -1.53
N PRO A 13 50.66 4.78 -2.28
CA PRO A 13 49.48 3.99 -2.56
C PRO A 13 49.82 2.92 -3.61
N THR A 14 49.68 1.64 -3.24
CA THR A 14 49.75 0.53 -4.20
C THR A 14 48.70 0.73 -5.29
N VAL A 15 49.18 1.15 -6.46
CA VAL A 15 48.43 1.23 -7.72
C VAL A 15 48.16 -0.20 -8.20
N ALA A 16 46.94 -0.69 -8.01
CA ALA A 16 46.47 -1.84 -8.75
C ALA A 16 46.19 -1.39 -10.19
N SER A 17 47.07 -1.80 -11.11
CA SER A 17 46.93 -1.55 -12.55
C SER A 17 45.68 -2.25 -13.12
N PRO A 18 45.01 -1.64 -14.11
CA PRO A 18 43.84 -2.21 -14.77
C PRO A 18 44.23 -3.35 -15.72
N VAL A 19 43.62 -4.52 -15.54
CA VAL A 19 43.68 -5.60 -16.53
C VAL A 19 42.71 -5.25 -17.67
N GLN A 20 43.24 -4.87 -18.83
CA GLN A 20 42.48 -4.65 -20.05
C GLN A 20 42.81 -5.73 -21.09
N LEU A 21 41.74 -6.36 -21.56
CA LEU A 21 41.46 -6.90 -22.90
C LEU A 21 42.25 -8.11 -23.45
N HIS A 22 41.51 -9.19 -23.68
CA HIS A 22 41.44 -9.81 -25.01
C HIS A 22 40.00 -10.23 -25.36
N PRO A 23 39.51 -9.91 -26.58
CA PRO A 23 38.20 -10.33 -27.09
C PRO A 23 38.28 -11.58 -27.99
N GLU A 24 37.09 -12.12 -28.29
CA GLU A 24 36.71 -13.10 -29.36
C GLU A 24 36.73 -14.62 -29.06
N PRO A 25 35.89 -15.44 -29.75
CA PRO A 25 34.80 -15.12 -30.69
C PRO A 25 33.44 -15.79 -30.38
N LEU A 26 32.43 -15.32 -31.11
CA LEU A 26 31.07 -15.85 -31.27
C LEU A 26 31.02 -17.36 -31.55
N ILE A 27 30.16 -18.08 -30.82
CA ILE A 27 29.42 -19.21 -31.38
C ILE A 27 27.92 -18.94 -31.16
N GLN A 28 27.33 -18.40 -32.22
CA GLN A 28 25.91 -18.23 -32.43
C GLN A 28 25.42 -19.52 -33.10
N THR A 29 24.77 -20.41 -32.35
CA THR A 29 24.13 -21.58 -32.96
C THR A 29 22.74 -21.18 -33.44
N GLU A 30 22.69 -20.65 -34.66
CA GLU A 30 21.50 -20.61 -35.49
C GLU A 30 21.08 -22.05 -35.82
N TRP A 31 19.91 -22.48 -35.35
CA TRP A 31 19.15 -23.50 -36.06
C TRP A 31 17.98 -22.84 -36.75
N ALA A 32 18.08 -22.85 -38.07
CA ALA A 32 17.08 -22.43 -39.01
C ALA A 32 15.79 -23.26 -38.93
N VAL A 33 14.66 -22.54 -39.03
CA VAL A 33 13.53 -22.78 -39.92
C VAL A 33 13.14 -24.24 -40.18
N GLN A 34 11.96 -24.64 -39.68
CA GLN A 34 11.03 -25.47 -40.47
C GLN A 34 9.58 -25.36 -39.95
N ALA A 35 8.70 -24.87 -40.81
CA ALA A 35 7.26 -25.09 -40.84
C ALA A 35 6.89 -25.52 -42.28
N PRO A 36 5.71 -26.10 -42.60
CA PRO A 36 4.66 -26.77 -41.81
C PRO A 36 4.32 -28.19 -42.38
N PRO A 37 3.15 -28.79 -42.05
CA PRO A 37 2.06 -28.64 -43.02
C PRO A 37 0.71 -28.26 -42.42
N LEU A 38 -0.08 -27.65 -43.32
CA LEU A 38 -1.45 -27.18 -43.20
C LEU A 38 -2.44 -28.28 -42.81
N CYS A 39 -3.18 -28.07 -41.71
CA CYS A 39 -4.54 -28.59 -41.56
C CYS A 39 -5.47 -27.39 -41.36
N ARG A 40 -5.95 -26.89 -42.50
CA ARG A 40 -6.98 -25.86 -42.63
C ARG A 40 -8.32 -26.45 -42.21
N ALA A 41 -8.76 -26.14 -40.99
CA ALA A 41 -10.16 -26.27 -40.59
C ALA A 41 -10.75 -24.86 -40.55
N GLU A 42 -11.41 -24.45 -41.65
CA GLU A 42 -12.20 -23.23 -41.67
C GLU A 42 -13.48 -23.48 -40.85
N PHE A 43 -13.48 -23.03 -39.60
CA PHE A 43 -14.72 -22.60 -38.96
C PHE A 43 -14.87 -21.11 -39.23
N SER A 44 -15.62 -20.78 -40.30
CA SER A 44 -16.13 -19.44 -40.54
C SER A 44 -17.06 -19.04 -39.40
N LEU A 45 -16.50 -18.47 -38.34
CA LEU A 45 -17.23 -17.60 -37.45
C LEU A 45 -17.26 -16.22 -38.13
N ALA A 46 -18.33 -15.98 -38.88
CA ALA A 46 -18.69 -14.65 -39.35
C ALA A 46 -18.69 -13.69 -38.15
N PRO A 47 -17.91 -12.59 -38.16
CA PRO A 47 -17.86 -11.66 -37.05
C PRO A 47 -18.96 -10.60 -37.24
N GLU A 48 -20.22 -10.99 -37.35
CA GLU A 48 -21.32 -10.02 -37.56
C GLU A 48 -22.53 -10.25 -36.63
N SER A 49 -22.31 -10.62 -35.38
CA SER A 49 -23.44 -10.72 -34.42
C SER A 49 -23.22 -10.11 -33.04
N ILE A 50 -22.11 -9.43 -32.78
CA ILE A 50 -21.92 -8.72 -31.48
C ILE A 50 -21.36 -7.30 -31.70
N SER A 51 -21.92 -6.54 -32.64
CA SER A 51 -21.61 -5.09 -32.77
C SER A 51 -22.84 -4.19 -32.65
N ALA A 52 -24.02 -4.75 -32.35
CA ALA A 52 -25.26 -3.99 -32.31
C ALA A 52 -25.52 -3.20 -31.00
N PHE A 53 -24.55 -3.10 -30.08
CA PHE A 53 -24.73 -2.34 -28.84
C PHE A 53 -23.62 -1.31 -28.51
N THR A 54 -22.62 -1.14 -29.38
CA THR A 54 -21.50 -0.20 -29.13
C THR A 54 -21.40 0.94 -30.13
N SER A 55 -22.25 0.98 -31.16
CA SER A 55 -22.16 1.92 -32.28
C SER A 55 -22.68 3.32 -31.99
N GLY A 56 -22.32 3.92 -30.84
CA GLY A 56 -22.74 5.28 -30.51
C GLY A 56 -22.05 5.97 -29.33
N LEU A 57 -21.00 5.40 -28.72
CA LEU A 57 -20.29 6.06 -27.62
C LEU A 57 -18.81 6.25 -27.98
N PRO A 58 -18.22 7.45 -27.75
CA PRO A 58 -16.77 7.61 -27.88
C PRO A 58 -16.07 6.61 -26.96
N ALA A 59 -14.87 6.14 -27.31
CA ALA A 59 -14.14 5.09 -26.58
C ALA A 59 -14.02 5.33 -25.05
N VAL A 60 -14.11 6.61 -24.63
CA VAL A 60 -14.16 7.03 -23.22
C VAL A 60 -15.49 6.63 -22.55
N GLY A 61 -16.62 6.76 -23.24
CA GLY A 61 -17.95 6.37 -22.75
C GLY A 61 -18.07 4.86 -22.54
N SER A 62 -17.51 4.05 -23.44
CA SER A 62 -17.47 2.58 -23.23
C SER A 62 -16.61 2.19 -22.03
N PHE A 63 -15.49 2.88 -21.80
CA PHE A 63 -14.64 2.63 -20.64
C PHE A 63 -15.35 2.95 -19.32
N ILE A 64 -16.10 4.06 -19.27
CA ILE A 64 -16.89 4.45 -18.09
C ILE A 64 -17.99 3.43 -17.80
N VAL A 65 -18.70 2.96 -18.83
CA VAL A 65 -19.74 1.94 -18.67
C VAL A 65 -19.15 0.60 -18.18
N LEU A 66 -18.02 0.18 -18.74
CA LEU A 66 -17.32 -1.04 -18.30
C LEU A 66 -16.81 -0.92 -16.86
N MET A 67 -16.28 0.25 -16.47
CA MET A 67 -15.85 0.50 -15.09
C MET A 67 -17.04 0.51 -14.13
N ALA A 68 -18.15 1.16 -14.48
CA ALA A 68 -19.36 1.14 -13.68
C ALA A 68 -19.92 -0.28 -13.52
N MET A 69 -19.94 -1.07 -14.59
CA MET A 69 -20.36 -2.46 -14.56
C MET A 69 -19.42 -3.33 -13.72
N ALA A 70 -18.10 -3.15 -13.83
CA ALA A 70 -17.12 -3.87 -13.00
C ALA A 70 -17.30 -3.55 -11.51
N ILE A 71 -17.57 -2.29 -11.16
CA ILE A 71 -17.85 -1.88 -9.78
C ILE A 71 -19.15 -2.53 -9.28
N VAL A 72 -20.19 -2.58 -10.11
CA VAL A 72 -21.45 -3.26 -9.76
C VAL A 72 -21.24 -4.76 -9.57
N LEU A 73 -20.47 -5.42 -10.44
CA LEU A 73 -20.15 -6.85 -10.31
C LEU A 73 -19.31 -7.15 -9.07
N VAL A 74 -18.33 -6.31 -8.72
CA VAL A 74 -17.55 -6.46 -7.48
C VAL A 74 -18.43 -6.24 -6.24
N ARG A 75 -19.34 -5.25 -6.27
CA ARG A 75 -20.27 -5.01 -5.16
C ARG A 75 -21.34 -6.09 -5.04
N LEU A 76 -21.80 -6.63 -6.16
CA LEU A 76 -22.77 -7.72 -6.19
C LEU A 76 -22.10 -9.03 -5.76
N GLY A 77 -20.88 -9.32 -6.19
CA GLY A 77 -20.08 -10.46 -5.73
C GLY A 77 -19.74 -10.40 -4.25
N ARG A 78 -19.49 -9.21 -3.69
CA ARG A 78 -19.36 -9.03 -2.23
C ARG A 78 -20.67 -9.22 -1.47
N ARG A 79 -21.83 -8.91 -2.07
CA ARG A 79 -23.15 -9.14 -1.47
C ARG A 79 -23.67 -10.57 -1.67
N MET A 80 -23.22 -11.25 -2.71
CA MET A 80 -23.50 -12.63 -3.05
C MET A 80 -22.34 -13.56 -2.66
N ASN A 81 -21.67 -13.28 -1.55
CA ASN A 81 -20.99 -14.34 -0.82
C ASN A 81 -22.01 -14.88 0.20
N PRO A 82 -22.95 -15.77 -0.17
CA PRO A 82 -23.63 -16.54 0.84
C PRO A 82 -22.53 -17.36 1.51
N GLU A 83 -22.42 -17.25 2.84
CA GLU A 83 -21.82 -18.30 3.63
C GLU A 83 -22.31 -19.64 3.08
N ARG A 84 -21.35 -20.40 2.55
CA ARG A 84 -21.59 -21.77 2.13
C ARG A 84 -22.12 -22.50 3.37
N PRO A 85 -23.32 -23.08 3.32
CA PRO A 85 -23.88 -23.70 4.52
C PRO A 85 -22.98 -24.84 4.97
N ASP A 86 -22.62 -24.78 6.26
CA ASP A 86 -21.88 -25.79 7.00
C ASP A 86 -22.52 -27.17 6.83
N THR A 87 -22.00 -27.94 5.89
CA THR A 87 -22.05 -29.40 6.00
C THR A 87 -20.71 -29.86 6.54
N MET A 88 -20.66 -29.98 7.86
CA MET A 88 -19.93 -31.05 8.55
C MET A 88 -18.49 -31.26 8.07
N ARG A 89 -17.64 -30.29 8.37
CA ARG A 89 -16.27 -30.59 8.76
C ARG A 89 -15.96 -29.75 9.99
N GLU A 90 -16.27 -30.31 11.15
CA GLU A 90 -15.26 -30.40 12.21
C GLU A 90 -14.06 -31.19 11.65
N ALA A 91 -13.41 -30.64 10.63
CA ALA A 91 -12.03 -30.94 10.41
C ALA A 91 -11.35 -30.15 11.50
N PHE A 92 -10.96 -30.84 12.57
CA PHE A 92 -9.72 -30.47 13.22
C PHE A 92 -8.68 -30.46 12.10
N VAL A 93 -8.54 -29.31 11.43
CA VAL A 93 -7.52 -29.12 10.41
C VAL A 93 -6.25 -29.15 11.23
N SER A 94 -5.64 -30.32 11.33
CA SER A 94 -4.21 -30.41 11.56
C SER A 94 -3.57 -29.79 10.32
N SER A 95 -3.69 -28.47 10.22
CA SER A 95 -2.89 -27.69 9.30
C SER A 95 -1.53 -27.77 9.94
N SER A 96 -0.66 -28.58 9.35
CA SER A 96 0.76 -28.46 9.67
C SER A 96 1.11 -26.98 9.62
N PRO A 97 1.86 -26.45 10.60
CA PRO A 97 2.28 -25.06 10.56
C PRO A 97 2.88 -24.74 9.20
N VAL A 98 2.59 -23.56 8.67
CA VAL A 98 3.23 -23.09 7.44
C VAL A 98 4.75 -23.26 7.59
N PRO A 99 5.46 -23.77 6.57
CA PRO A 99 6.89 -24.01 6.71
C PRO A 99 7.62 -22.73 7.09
N PHE A 100 8.48 -22.81 8.11
CA PHE A 100 9.22 -21.64 8.58
C PHE A 100 10.14 -21.12 7.46
N GLY A 101 10.13 -19.80 7.23
CA GLY A 101 10.86 -19.16 6.13
C GLY A 101 10.20 -19.30 4.75
N SER A 102 9.02 -19.91 4.65
CA SER A 102 8.25 -19.92 3.39
C SER A 102 7.64 -18.54 3.08
N ARG A 103 7.28 -18.33 1.82
CA ARG A 103 6.54 -17.15 1.38
C ARG A 103 5.20 -17.00 2.12
N GLU A 104 4.51 -18.10 2.34
CA GLU A 104 3.22 -18.11 3.06
C GLU A 104 3.40 -17.65 4.51
N MET A 105 4.46 -18.10 5.20
CA MET A 105 4.81 -17.58 6.52
C MET A 105 5.14 -16.08 6.49
N ALA A 106 5.87 -15.61 5.47
CA ALA A 106 6.19 -14.20 5.32
C ALA A 106 4.93 -13.33 5.12
N ASP A 107 3.96 -13.80 4.33
CA ASP A 107 2.68 -13.11 4.12
C ASP A 107 1.87 -13.03 5.42
N LEU A 108 1.83 -14.10 6.22
CA LEU A 108 1.18 -14.12 7.53
C LEU A 108 1.87 -13.17 8.53
N VAL A 109 3.20 -13.21 8.60
CA VAL A 109 3.98 -12.30 9.46
C VAL A 109 3.78 -10.85 9.04
N ALA A 110 3.75 -10.56 7.74
CA ALA A 110 3.49 -9.22 7.24
C ALA A 110 2.07 -8.75 7.58
N ALA A 111 1.06 -9.60 7.44
CA ALA A 111 -0.32 -9.28 7.81
C ALA A 111 -0.43 -8.96 9.31
N GLU A 112 0.22 -9.76 10.16
CA GLU A 112 0.25 -9.55 11.61
C GLU A 112 1.01 -8.28 12.01
N ALA A 113 2.20 -8.07 11.46
CA ALA A 113 2.98 -6.86 11.75
C ALA A 113 2.24 -5.59 11.28
N ASN A 114 1.58 -5.66 10.11
CA ASN A 114 0.80 -4.55 9.57
C ASN A 114 -0.46 -4.29 10.39
N SER A 115 -1.18 -5.33 10.84
CA SER A 115 -2.38 -5.17 11.66
C SER A 115 -2.03 -4.47 12.97
N HIS A 116 -0.95 -4.90 13.64
CA HIS A 116 -0.49 -4.32 14.88
C HIS A 116 -0.01 -2.86 14.70
N TYR A 117 0.74 -2.59 13.62
CA TYR A 117 1.16 -1.23 13.26
C TYR A 117 -0.05 -0.30 13.04
N TRP A 118 -1.04 -0.74 12.24
CA TRP A 118 -2.21 0.08 11.94
C TRP A 118 -3.15 0.23 13.14
N GLN A 119 -3.25 -0.78 14.00
CA GLN A 119 -4.03 -0.69 15.24
C GLN A 119 -3.55 0.47 16.12
N PHE A 120 -2.24 0.63 16.28
CA PHE A 120 -1.66 1.73 17.06
C PHE A 120 -2.02 3.11 16.47
N MET A 121 -2.01 3.22 15.15
CA MET A 121 -2.29 4.45 14.42
C MET A 121 -3.78 4.83 14.43
N VAL A 122 -4.66 3.84 14.27
CA VAL A 122 -6.11 4.04 14.31
C VAL A 122 -6.59 4.35 15.73
N ALA A 123 -5.96 3.78 16.76
CA ALA A 123 -6.23 4.15 18.15
C ALA A 123 -5.90 5.64 18.41
N ALA A 124 -4.69 6.07 18.03
CA ALA A 124 -4.29 7.48 18.16
C ALA A 124 -5.20 8.43 17.36
N PHE A 125 -5.67 8.02 16.19
CA PHE A 125 -6.67 8.74 15.41
C PHE A 125 -7.99 8.91 16.19
N SER A 126 -8.51 7.83 16.77
CA SER A 126 -9.75 7.87 17.57
C SER A 126 -9.61 8.79 18.78
N ASP A 127 -8.53 8.64 19.56
CA ASP A 127 -8.29 9.43 20.77
C ASP A 127 -8.16 10.93 20.44
N ALA A 128 -7.46 11.27 19.36
CA ALA A 128 -7.30 12.65 18.91
C ALA A 128 -8.61 13.25 18.41
N LEU A 129 -9.45 12.47 17.70
CA LEU A 129 -10.79 12.93 17.32
C LEU A 129 -11.65 13.23 18.55
N GLU A 130 -11.60 12.37 19.57
CA GLU A 130 -12.35 12.57 20.80
C GLU A 130 -11.93 13.83 21.55
N ALA A 131 -10.62 14.09 21.64
CA ALA A 131 -10.08 15.31 22.22
C ALA A 131 -10.56 16.60 21.50
N GLU A 132 -10.86 16.49 20.22
CA GLU A 132 -11.31 17.59 19.36
C GLU A 132 -12.84 17.70 19.28
N GLY A 133 -13.59 16.90 20.06
CA GLY A 133 -15.05 16.92 20.09
C GLY A 133 -15.72 16.17 18.93
N PHE A 134 -15.02 15.22 18.33
CA PHE A 134 -15.54 14.31 17.32
C PHE A 134 -15.62 12.88 17.85
N THR A 135 -16.31 12.01 17.14
CA THR A 135 -16.32 10.56 17.41
C THR A 135 -16.56 9.80 16.10
N LEU A 136 -16.40 8.48 16.14
CA LEU A 136 -16.67 7.58 15.03
C LEU A 136 -18.01 6.87 15.23
N ARG A 137 -18.91 6.93 14.24
CA ARG A 137 -20.19 6.20 14.25
C ARG A 137 -20.38 5.40 12.98
N ALA A 138 -21.12 4.30 13.08
CA ALA A 138 -21.52 3.45 11.95
C ALA A 138 -22.72 4.03 11.16
N GLU A 139 -22.80 5.36 11.04
CA GLU A 139 -23.89 6.05 10.34
C GLU A 139 -23.34 7.00 9.26
N PRO A 140 -23.32 6.58 7.98
CA PRO A 140 -22.74 7.38 6.90
C PRO A 140 -23.41 8.75 6.71
N ARG A 141 -24.70 8.86 7.04
CA ARG A 141 -25.50 10.08 6.86
C ARG A 141 -25.10 11.18 7.85
N ALA A 142 -24.52 10.81 8.99
CA ALA A 142 -24.06 11.74 10.01
C ALA A 142 -22.61 12.23 9.77
N LYS A 143 -21.95 11.76 8.70
CA LYS A 143 -20.56 12.11 8.37
C LYS A 143 -20.40 13.63 8.25
N VAL A 144 -19.39 14.17 8.91
CA VAL A 144 -18.99 15.57 8.81
C VAL A 144 -17.54 15.69 8.31
N PRO A 145 -17.19 16.74 7.55
CA PRO A 145 -15.80 17.03 7.25
C PRO A 145 -15.07 17.54 8.49
N LEU A 146 -13.80 17.15 8.64
CA LEU A 146 -12.91 17.73 9.64
C LEU A 146 -12.43 19.11 9.17
N PRO A 147 -12.49 20.15 10.02
CA PRO A 147 -11.82 21.42 9.76
C PRO A 147 -10.30 21.23 9.60
N ASP A 148 -9.66 21.98 8.70
CA ASP A 148 -8.22 21.80 8.40
C ASP A 148 -7.31 21.88 9.63
N ALA A 149 -7.61 22.80 10.55
CA ALA A 149 -6.85 22.93 11.79
C ALA A 149 -6.98 21.70 12.70
N VAL A 150 -8.16 21.05 12.72
CA VAL A 150 -8.38 19.79 13.45
C VAL A 150 -7.68 18.65 12.71
N ARG A 151 -7.78 18.61 11.39
CA ARG A 151 -7.12 17.61 10.53
C ARG A 151 -5.61 17.58 10.80
N ALA A 152 -4.98 18.74 10.91
CA ALA A 152 -3.56 18.87 11.21
C ALA A 152 -3.22 18.33 12.61
N ARG A 153 -3.96 18.72 13.65
CA ARG A 153 -3.72 18.25 15.04
C ARG A 153 -3.90 16.74 15.21
N VAL A 154 -4.94 16.19 14.60
CA VAL A 154 -5.16 14.73 14.53
C VAL A 154 -3.99 14.05 13.80
N GLY A 155 -3.53 14.64 12.71
CA GLY A 155 -2.38 14.15 11.94
C GLY A 155 -1.10 14.11 12.75
N ILE A 156 -0.83 15.16 13.54
CA ILE A 156 0.30 15.23 14.47
C ILE A 156 0.23 14.09 15.49
N ALA A 157 -0.94 13.83 16.08
CA ALA A 157 -1.11 12.73 17.04
C ALA A 157 -0.82 11.36 16.40
N ILE A 158 -1.27 11.15 15.17
CA ILE A 158 -0.99 9.93 14.40
C ILE A 158 0.51 9.80 14.11
N VAL A 159 1.18 10.85 13.65
CA VAL A 159 2.64 10.79 13.38
C VAL A 159 3.45 10.60 14.66
N LYS A 160 3.02 11.19 15.80
CA LYS A 160 3.59 10.91 17.12
C LYS A 160 3.50 9.42 17.46
N ALA A 161 2.32 8.84 17.31
CA ALA A 161 2.10 7.42 17.53
C ALA A 161 3.02 6.58 16.64
N ARG A 162 3.13 6.92 15.35
CA ARG A 162 4.04 6.27 14.42
C ARG A 162 5.49 6.30 14.88
N SER A 163 5.96 7.49 15.29
CA SER A 163 7.34 7.68 15.70
C SER A 163 7.68 6.83 16.91
N ARG A 164 6.77 6.78 17.91
CA ARG A 164 6.93 5.94 19.10
C ARG A 164 6.91 4.45 18.77
N TYR A 165 6.06 4.03 17.85
CA TYR A 165 5.99 2.63 17.42
C TYR A 165 7.30 2.19 16.74
N LEU A 166 7.83 3.01 15.84
CA LEU A 166 9.04 2.68 15.09
C LEU A 166 10.32 2.84 15.93
N ASN A 167 10.33 3.80 16.85
CA ASN A 167 11.49 4.15 17.67
C ASN A 167 11.15 4.11 19.17
N PRO A 168 10.85 2.94 19.75
CA PRO A 168 10.36 2.84 21.13
C PRO A 168 11.39 3.24 22.21
N ARG A 169 12.66 3.39 21.83
CA ARG A 169 13.75 3.83 22.72
C ARG A 169 14.11 5.31 22.55
N GLN A 170 13.51 6.00 21.59
CA GLN A 170 13.77 7.41 21.35
C GLN A 170 13.08 8.24 22.43
N SER A 171 13.74 9.28 22.93
CA SER A 171 13.13 10.20 23.89
C SER A 171 11.98 10.98 23.25
N ASP A 172 10.97 11.31 24.04
CA ASP A 172 9.82 12.09 23.56
C ASP A 172 10.27 13.43 22.96
N GLU A 173 11.26 14.10 23.56
CA GLU A 173 11.81 15.37 23.05
C GLU A 173 12.40 15.27 21.64
N ALA A 174 13.07 14.17 21.32
CA ALA A 174 13.64 13.93 20.00
C ALA A 174 12.55 13.60 18.97
N ALA A 175 11.48 12.92 19.38
CA ALA A 175 10.30 12.69 18.53
C ALA A 175 9.56 14.00 18.24
N GLU A 176 9.38 14.87 19.24
CA GLU A 176 8.75 16.20 19.09
C GLU A 176 9.55 17.15 18.18
N ALA A 177 10.88 17.06 18.19
CA ALA A 177 11.71 17.81 17.25
C ALA A 177 11.46 17.39 15.80
N MET A 178 11.41 16.09 15.52
CA MET A 178 11.11 15.56 14.17
C MET A 178 9.72 15.94 13.66
N LEU A 179 8.76 16.11 14.57
CA LEU A 179 7.38 16.44 14.22
C LEU A 179 7.22 17.91 13.80
N ARG A 180 7.97 18.83 14.42
CA ARG A 180 7.96 20.24 14.02
C ARG A 180 8.47 20.43 12.60
N ASP A 181 9.44 19.64 12.17
CA ASP A 181 9.94 19.69 10.79
C ASP A 181 8.92 19.09 9.80
N ALA A 182 8.12 18.11 10.24
CA ALA A 182 7.11 17.44 9.42
C ALA A 182 5.79 18.22 9.29
N GLU A 183 5.62 19.34 10.02
CA GLU A 183 4.48 20.25 9.89
C GLU A 183 4.59 21.17 8.66
N MET A 184 5.79 21.35 8.11
CA MET A 184 6.03 22.24 6.97
C MET A 184 5.55 21.68 5.62
N ASP A 185 5.56 20.37 5.47
CA ASP A 185 4.99 19.67 4.34
C ASP A 185 3.69 19.01 4.83
N ASP A 186 2.58 19.02 4.07
CA ASP A 186 1.24 18.49 4.44
C ASP A 186 1.22 16.96 4.73
N TYR A 187 2.37 16.38 5.06
CA TYR A 187 2.61 15.06 5.58
C TYR A 187 1.65 14.67 6.70
N THR A 188 1.44 15.54 7.70
CA THR A 188 0.51 15.25 8.82
C THR A 188 -0.94 15.12 8.35
N GLY A 189 -1.39 15.98 7.43
CA GLY A 189 -2.72 15.91 6.83
C GLY A 189 -2.96 14.60 6.08
N SER A 190 -1.95 14.12 5.33
CA SER A 190 -2.03 12.85 4.60
C SER A 190 -2.26 11.64 5.50
N TRP A 191 -1.75 11.65 6.74
CA TRP A 191 -1.96 10.60 7.73
C TRP A 191 -3.39 10.60 8.27
N THR A 192 -3.96 11.78 8.52
CA THR A 192 -5.37 11.90 8.90
C THR A 192 -6.26 11.35 7.80
N ASP A 193 -6.02 11.71 6.54
CA ASP A 193 -6.80 11.21 5.41
C ASP A 193 -6.67 9.69 5.24
N CYS A 194 -5.48 9.13 5.52
CA CYS A 194 -5.26 7.69 5.46
C CYS A 194 -6.09 6.95 6.51
N CYS A 195 -6.03 7.37 7.77
CA CYS A 195 -6.82 6.79 8.85
C CYS A 195 -8.33 6.98 8.61
N GLN A 196 -8.74 8.15 8.13
CA GLN A 196 -10.15 8.43 7.82
C GLN A 196 -10.66 7.52 6.70
N ARG A 197 -9.92 7.36 5.59
CA ARG A 197 -10.30 6.41 4.52
C ARG A 197 -10.35 4.96 5.02
N GLY A 198 -9.42 4.58 5.90
CA GLY A 198 -9.41 3.27 6.54
C GLY A 198 -10.65 3.02 7.40
N ALA A 199 -11.02 4.00 8.23
CA ALA A 199 -12.25 3.97 9.02
C ALA A 199 -13.49 3.88 8.14
N GLU A 200 -13.59 4.70 7.10
CA GLU A 200 -14.72 4.71 6.17
C GLU A 200 -14.86 3.39 5.41
N ALA A 201 -13.74 2.78 5.00
CA ALA A 201 -13.72 1.45 4.39
C ALA A 201 -14.22 0.35 5.34
N ALA A 202 -14.02 0.53 6.65
CA ALA A 202 -14.53 -0.34 7.71
C ALA A 202 -15.96 0.03 8.18
N GLY A 203 -16.60 1.03 7.57
CA GLY A 203 -17.96 1.45 7.89
C GLY A 203 -18.09 2.45 9.04
N TRP A 204 -16.97 3.06 9.45
CA TRP A 204 -16.92 4.08 10.51
C TRP A 204 -16.74 5.48 9.93
N TYR A 205 -17.54 6.43 10.39
CA TYR A 205 -17.56 7.79 9.87
C TYR A 205 -17.35 8.80 10.98
N VAL A 206 -16.58 9.85 10.70
CA VAL A 206 -16.36 10.97 11.62
C VAL A 206 -17.65 11.77 11.74
N VAL A 207 -18.12 11.95 12.97
CA VAL A 207 -19.29 12.75 13.32
C VAL A 207 -18.94 13.76 14.42
N ARG A 208 -19.69 14.85 14.54
CA ARG A 208 -19.60 15.72 15.72
C ARG A 208 -20.09 14.96 16.94
N ARG A 209 -19.42 15.10 18.08
CA ARG A 209 -19.92 14.57 19.35
C ARG A 209 -21.12 15.42 19.78
N ASP A 210 -22.27 14.80 19.98
CA ASP A 210 -23.44 15.48 20.50
C ASP A 210 -23.11 16.01 21.90
N VAL A 211 -23.10 17.33 22.09
CA VAL A 211 -22.99 17.95 23.42
C VAL A 211 -24.37 17.88 24.07
N GLN A 212 -24.82 16.67 24.40
CA GLN A 212 -26.04 16.48 25.17
C GLN A 212 -25.67 16.10 26.61
N GLY A 213 -25.68 17.13 27.47
CA GLY A 213 -25.97 17.02 28.90
C GLY A 213 -24.83 16.58 29.81
N LEU A 214 -24.02 17.55 30.26
CA LEU A 214 -23.62 17.63 31.66
C LEU A 214 -24.56 18.61 32.37
#